data_AF-A0A8C0GFC9-F1
#
_entry.id   AF-A0A8C0GFC9-F1
#
_cell.length_a   1.000
_cell.length_b   1.000
_cell.length_c   1.000
_cell.angle_alpha   90.00
_cell.angle_beta   90.00
_cell.angle_gamma   90.00
#
_symmetry.space_group_name_H-M   'P 1'
#
loop_
_entity.id
_entity.type
_entity.pdbx_description
1 polymer ?
#
loop_
_entity_poly.entity_id
_entity_poly.type
_entity_poly.pdbx_seq_one_letter_code
_entity_poly.pdbx_strand_id
1 'polypeptide(L)'
;MWFALGRVICDIFSLICFHLLVAFHSLPTSDSLFLAGTHVTVEVHPRNTTPQLFKKFSLGKVTKLLLPGVIVPCLFPAYPWDKSSLKSMTLDLQQFEKLDAYASKVSVKNSIEELVKALLREARNDLEKVRAIWMWICHHIEYDVAGFHNKGQRSCEPKDVLHTGKSVCAGYTGLFQQMCSVAGVQCMKLSGYSKGYGYRRGQSFTGDSDHAWNAVYLDGRWHLLDSTWGSGSVNDSCSKFTFQYQEFYFLTHPALFINNHFPDNSNWQLLKPALTLKEFESNMLYNSQFYNLGMLAAHPETPIIQTVNGKATISIESRAPLLFMFKLQGNEEHGLMTLKKNGMKLEIYPQKTGNHKLQVFAKPSKGSEDSYNEVLEYTIECSSVDKNMCFPKDLRQPVGPSWFTERKGFLRPSHSDPIIHTNDGRCSITFTLGKDISILPSLHSDNTSLTEDMRRRHIMEIHRGNQIEFKIHLPHAGKFVLRLFAKKKSDPGNYNYIFNYLISCPNTEVKWPVFPENYRNWAKSYELLEPLAGLLPANRNIQFKLKLHSIAKAFVKGKDTSPLTLTKDGYWEGTCNTSGCTEVCVMVQENANLKFSYILKYEVETQ
;
A
#
# COMPACT_ATOMS: atom_id res chain seq x y z
N MET A 1 -39.79 11.73 -35.58
CA MET A 1 -39.75 12.28 -34.21
C MET A 1 -38.50 11.73 -33.55
N TRP A 2 -37.55 12.61 -33.21
CA TRP A 2 -36.30 12.36 -32.47
C TRP A 2 -35.16 11.60 -33.19
N PHE A 3 -34.57 12.28 -34.18
CA PHE A 3 -33.14 12.21 -34.49
C PHE A 3 -32.57 13.62 -34.26
N ALA A 4 -32.28 13.97 -33.00
CA ALA A 4 -31.57 15.20 -32.60
C ALA A 4 -31.33 15.21 -31.08
N LEU A 5 -30.30 14.51 -30.59
CA LEU A 5 -29.61 14.80 -29.31
C LEU A 5 -28.42 13.85 -29.18
N GLY A 6 -27.22 14.34 -29.51
CA GLY A 6 -25.99 13.55 -29.52
C GLY A 6 -24.80 14.17 -30.25
N ARG A 7 -24.89 15.43 -30.70
CA ARG A 7 -23.79 16.23 -31.25
C ARG A 7 -23.88 17.68 -30.76
N VAL A 8 -23.71 17.88 -29.47
CA VAL A 8 -23.24 19.12 -28.83
C VAL A 8 -22.58 18.65 -27.52
N ILE A 9 -21.42 19.20 -27.16
CA ILE A 9 -20.46 18.72 -26.13
C ILE A 9 -19.34 17.80 -26.69
N CYS A 10 -18.82 18.15 -27.87
CA CYS A 10 -17.40 17.87 -28.21
C CYS A 10 -16.67 19.04 -28.87
N ASP A 11 -17.33 20.16 -29.18
CA ASP A 11 -16.73 21.30 -29.90
C ASP A 11 -16.39 22.53 -29.03
N ILE A 12 -16.24 22.37 -27.71
CA ILE A 12 -15.82 23.49 -26.81
C ILE A 12 -14.42 23.28 -26.18
N PHE A 13 -13.80 22.11 -26.34
CA PHE A 13 -12.45 21.85 -25.78
C PHE A 13 -11.30 21.93 -26.80
N SER A 14 -11.56 22.25 -28.07
CA SER A 14 -10.52 22.38 -29.10
C SER A 14 -10.20 23.82 -29.54
N LEU A 15 -10.92 24.83 -29.03
CA LEU A 15 -10.73 26.24 -29.44
C LEU A 15 -9.95 27.15 -28.46
N ILE A 16 -9.42 26.62 -27.34
CA ILE A 16 -8.69 27.42 -26.34
C ILE A 16 -7.16 27.10 -26.31
N CYS A 17 -6.68 26.15 -27.11
CA CYS A 17 -5.25 25.77 -27.13
C CYS A 17 -4.47 26.20 -28.38
N PHE A 18 -4.98 27.13 -29.21
CA PHE A 18 -4.30 27.48 -30.48
C PHE A 18 -4.02 28.98 -30.70
N HIS A 19 -4.08 29.83 -29.67
CA HIS A 19 -3.81 31.27 -29.78
C HIS A 19 -2.85 31.82 -28.70
N LEU A 20 -1.77 31.08 -28.39
CA LEU A 20 -0.67 31.61 -27.56
C LEU A 20 0.69 30.96 -27.86
N LEU A 21 0.92 30.61 -29.13
CA LEU A 21 2.26 30.41 -29.68
C LEU A 21 2.32 31.14 -31.02
N VAL A 22 3.43 31.83 -31.29
CA VAL A 22 3.73 32.71 -32.44
C VAL A 22 3.41 34.20 -32.21
N ALA A 23 4.27 34.85 -31.43
CA ALA A 23 4.61 36.26 -31.63
C ALA A 23 5.98 36.55 -30.98
N PHE A 24 7.03 35.90 -31.47
CA PHE A 24 8.41 36.35 -31.30
C PHE A 24 8.89 36.86 -32.66
N HIS A 25 9.05 38.18 -32.83
CA HIS A 25 10.09 38.87 -33.60
C HIS A 25 9.73 40.34 -33.77
N SER A 26 10.32 41.22 -32.94
CA SER A 26 10.87 42.55 -33.29
C SER A 26 10.97 43.44 -32.03
N LEU A 27 12.21 43.69 -31.56
CA LEU A 27 12.56 44.74 -30.59
C LEU A 27 12.49 46.14 -31.28
N PRO A 28 12.32 47.25 -30.52
CA PRO A 28 13.51 47.95 -30.00
C PRO A 28 13.40 48.46 -28.54
N THR A 29 14.55 48.31 -27.87
CA THR A 29 15.21 49.14 -26.83
C THR A 29 14.47 50.18 -25.98
N SER A 30 14.91 50.19 -24.70
CA SER A 30 14.84 51.24 -23.66
C SER A 30 13.46 51.60 -23.13
N ASP A 31 13.12 51.07 -21.95
CA ASP A 31 13.04 51.90 -20.75
C ASP A 31 12.98 51.03 -19.48
N SER A 32 13.80 51.41 -18.51
CA SER A 32 13.92 50.81 -17.20
C SER A 32 12.66 51.02 -16.37
N LEU A 33 11.88 49.95 -16.16
CA LEU A 33 10.85 49.91 -15.12
C LEU A 33 11.40 49.12 -13.92
N PHE A 34 11.93 49.86 -12.96
CA PHE A 34 12.13 49.39 -11.59
C PHE A 34 10.76 49.02 -11.01
N LEU A 35 10.40 47.74 -11.06
CA LEU A 35 9.41 47.19 -10.13
C LEU A 35 10.11 47.04 -8.78
N ALA A 36 9.90 48.03 -7.92
CA ALA A 36 10.20 47.94 -6.51
C ALA A 36 9.44 46.74 -5.92
N GLY A 37 10.10 45.59 -5.89
CA GLY A 37 9.60 44.39 -5.26
C GLY A 37 9.37 44.70 -3.78
N THR A 38 8.13 44.58 -3.31
CA THR A 38 7.83 44.48 -1.89
C THR A 38 8.59 43.29 -1.33
N HIS A 39 9.76 43.57 -0.76
CA HIS A 39 10.49 42.62 0.05
C HIS A 39 9.65 42.37 1.29
N VAL A 40 9.16 41.14 1.45
CA VAL A 40 8.60 40.68 2.72
C VAL A 40 9.80 40.40 3.62
N THR A 41 10.26 41.41 4.36
CA THR A 41 11.19 41.20 5.46
C THR A 41 10.42 40.63 6.65
N VAL A 42 10.74 39.38 7.00
CA VAL A 42 10.34 38.78 8.26
C VAL A 42 11.23 39.38 9.35
N GLU A 43 10.79 40.47 10.00
CA GLU A 43 11.44 40.95 11.22
C GLU A 43 11.00 40.07 12.39
N VAL A 44 11.83 39.08 12.75
CA VAL A 44 11.75 38.43 14.07
C VAL A 44 12.58 39.29 15.02
N HIS A 45 11.93 39.89 16.02
CA HIS A 45 12.62 40.64 17.05
C HIS A 45 13.63 39.73 17.79
N PRO A 46 14.85 40.19 18.16
CA PRO A 46 15.93 39.33 18.67
C PRO A 46 15.74 38.75 20.10
N ARG A 47 14.52 38.69 20.65
CA ARG A 47 14.28 38.24 22.03
C ARG A 47 12.93 37.51 22.16
N ASN A 48 12.98 36.19 22.29
CA ASN A 48 11.99 35.31 22.95
C ASN A 48 10.50 35.67 22.78
N THR A 49 10.03 36.00 21.58
CA THR A 49 8.59 36.20 21.36
C THR A 49 8.12 35.47 20.10
N THR A 50 6.87 35.02 20.18
CA THR A 50 6.10 34.30 19.16
C THR A 50 6.33 34.87 17.75
N PRO A 51 6.44 34.03 16.70
CA PRO A 51 6.47 34.50 15.32
C PRO A 51 5.20 35.32 15.05
N GLN A 52 5.37 36.62 14.89
CA GLN A 52 4.28 37.53 14.51
C GLN A 52 4.45 37.85 13.03
N LEU A 53 3.49 37.41 12.20
CA LEU A 53 3.45 37.75 10.78
C LEU A 53 2.84 39.15 10.62
N PHE A 54 3.66 40.20 10.63
CA PHE A 54 3.19 41.57 10.33
C PHE A 54 3.30 41.91 8.84
N LYS A 55 2.23 42.45 8.25
CA LYS A 55 2.29 43.24 7.01
C LYS A 55 2.58 44.69 7.40
N LYS A 56 3.78 45.22 7.12
CA LYS A 56 4.08 46.65 7.31
C LYS A 56 3.76 47.38 6.00
N PHE A 57 2.71 48.21 5.99
CA PHE A 57 2.54 49.24 4.96
C PHE A 57 3.36 50.46 5.39
N SER A 58 4.37 50.86 4.62
CA SER A 58 4.97 52.19 4.80
C SER A 58 4.02 53.23 4.18
N LEU A 59 3.47 54.11 5.02
CA LEU A 59 2.74 55.29 4.52
C LEU A 59 3.74 56.30 3.98
N GLY A 60 4.05 56.19 2.68
CA GLY A 60 4.39 57.34 1.85
C GLY A 60 3.10 57.93 1.30
N LYS A 61 2.85 59.22 1.56
CA LYS A 61 1.66 59.96 1.12
C LYS A 61 1.36 59.75 -0.37
N VAL A 62 0.28 59.02 -0.68
CA VAL A 62 -0.46 59.16 -1.93
C VAL A 62 -1.95 59.03 -1.61
N THR A 63 -2.65 60.16 -1.64
CA THR A 63 -4.10 60.25 -1.76
C THR A 63 -4.51 59.81 -3.17
N LYS A 64 -5.30 58.73 -3.30
CA LYS A 64 -6.40 58.62 -4.29
C LYS A 64 -7.20 57.33 -4.17
N LEU A 65 -8.52 57.54 -3.99
CA LEU A 65 -9.70 56.75 -4.34
C LEU A 65 -9.64 55.20 -4.29
N LEU A 66 -10.43 54.66 -3.37
CA LEU A 66 -10.93 53.29 -3.36
C LEU A 66 -11.90 53.07 -4.54
N LEU A 67 -11.58 52.11 -5.41
CA LEU A 67 -12.54 51.44 -6.31
C LEU A 67 -12.93 50.07 -5.69
N PRO A 68 -14.20 49.66 -5.74
CA PRO A 68 -14.61 48.34 -5.28
C PRO A 68 -14.23 47.29 -6.32
N GLY A 69 -13.33 46.36 -5.96
CA GLY A 69 -12.90 45.27 -6.84
C GLY A 69 -11.46 44.77 -6.70
N VAL A 70 -10.74 45.11 -5.63
CA VAL A 70 -9.40 44.55 -5.39
C VAL A 70 -9.53 43.11 -4.89
N ILE A 71 -9.21 42.15 -5.75
CA ILE A 71 -8.92 40.78 -5.36
C ILE A 71 -7.73 40.83 -4.40
N VAL A 72 -7.98 40.55 -3.12
CA VAL A 72 -6.92 40.33 -2.14
C VAL A 72 -6.09 39.14 -2.62
N PRO A 73 -4.76 39.28 -2.82
CA PRO A 73 -3.94 38.13 -3.21
C PRO A 73 -4.06 37.08 -2.11
N CYS A 74 -4.61 35.91 -2.44
CA CYS A 74 -4.57 34.75 -1.57
C CYS A 74 -3.12 34.55 -1.13
N LEU A 75 -2.89 34.63 0.19
CA LEU A 75 -1.59 34.36 0.79
C LEU A 75 -1.19 32.93 0.40
N PHE A 76 -0.18 32.77 -0.44
CA PHE A 76 0.43 31.47 -0.65
C PHE A 76 0.88 30.90 0.71
N PRO A 77 0.65 29.61 0.99
CA PRO A 77 1.12 28.99 2.23
C PRO A 77 2.62 29.20 2.40
N ALA A 78 3.09 29.49 3.61
CA ALA A 78 4.54 29.66 3.87
C ALA A 78 5.32 28.34 3.67
N TYR A 79 4.62 27.21 3.69
CA TYR A 79 5.12 25.85 3.53
C TYR A 79 4.14 25.04 2.65
N PRO A 80 4.12 25.24 1.31
CA PRO A 80 3.34 24.39 0.44
C PRO A 80 3.95 22.99 0.41
N TRP A 81 3.14 21.97 0.69
CA TRP A 81 3.59 20.58 0.63
C TRP A 81 3.11 19.92 -0.65
N ASP A 82 4.02 19.72 -1.60
CA ASP A 82 3.77 19.05 -2.89
C ASP A 82 3.79 17.51 -2.78
N LYS A 83 3.90 16.98 -1.56
CA LYS A 83 4.07 15.55 -1.28
C LYS A 83 5.28 14.94 -1.99
N SER A 84 6.35 15.69 -2.28
CA SER A 84 7.61 15.17 -2.84
C SER A 84 8.69 14.97 -1.77
N SER A 85 8.75 15.84 -0.76
CA SER A 85 9.72 15.78 0.34
C SER A 85 9.04 15.58 1.70
N LEU A 86 9.69 14.88 2.63
CA LEU A 86 9.22 14.82 4.03
C LEU A 86 9.73 16.02 4.85
N LYS A 87 10.56 16.86 4.26
CA LYS A 87 11.33 17.92 4.92
C LYS A 87 10.80 19.28 4.51
N SER A 88 10.89 20.23 5.44
CA SER A 88 10.47 21.63 5.26
C SER A 88 11.44 22.45 4.41
N MET A 89 12.60 21.89 4.09
CA MET A 89 13.58 22.40 3.13
C MET A 89 14.23 21.25 2.36
N THR A 90 14.86 21.55 1.24
CA THR A 90 15.61 20.56 0.45
C THR A 90 16.83 20.09 1.22
N LEU A 91 16.92 18.78 1.47
CA LEU A 91 18.04 18.15 2.13
C LEU A 91 18.57 17.00 1.26
N ASP A 92 19.89 16.92 1.12
CA ASP A 92 20.57 15.76 0.59
C ASP A 92 21.29 15.05 1.75
N LEU A 93 20.69 13.95 2.23
CA LEU A 93 21.19 13.23 3.39
C LEU A 93 22.59 12.65 3.17
N GLN A 94 23.00 12.38 1.92
CA GLN A 94 24.34 11.88 1.62
C GLN A 94 25.43 12.88 1.97
N GLN A 95 25.12 14.18 1.92
CA GLN A 95 26.07 15.24 2.28
C GLN A 95 26.36 15.28 3.78
N PHE A 96 25.46 14.76 4.61
CA PHE A 96 25.63 14.72 6.06
C PHE A 96 26.36 13.48 6.58
N GLU A 97 26.58 12.42 5.77
CA GLU A 97 27.14 11.15 6.26
C GLU A 97 28.44 11.30 7.07
N LYS A 98 29.37 12.13 6.59
CA LYS A 98 30.65 12.38 7.29
C LYS A 98 30.44 13.15 8.59
N LEU A 99 29.59 14.18 8.55
CA LEU A 99 29.28 15.01 9.71
C LEU A 99 28.55 14.20 10.77
N ASP A 100 27.60 13.36 10.36
CA ASP A 100 26.81 12.50 11.22
C ASP A 100 27.70 11.48 11.92
N ALA A 101 28.58 10.81 11.17
CA ALA A 101 29.53 9.84 11.72
C ALA A 101 30.58 10.47 12.64
N TYR A 102 30.91 11.75 12.43
CA TYR A 102 31.75 12.52 13.33
C TYR A 102 31.00 12.89 14.60
N ALA A 103 29.84 13.55 14.47
CA ALA A 103 29.02 14.03 15.56
C ALA A 103 28.61 12.89 16.50
N SER A 104 28.23 11.73 15.97
CA SER A 104 27.85 10.56 16.79
C SER A 104 28.99 9.98 17.62
N LYS A 105 30.26 10.40 17.40
CA LYS A 105 31.44 9.90 18.13
C LYS A 105 32.03 10.93 19.09
N VAL A 106 31.56 12.18 19.07
CA VAL A 106 32.09 13.23 19.95
C VAL A 106 31.73 12.90 21.40
N SER A 107 32.73 12.73 22.25
CA SER A 107 32.55 12.36 23.66
C SER A 107 32.99 13.51 24.58
N VAL A 108 32.17 14.55 24.70
CA VAL A 108 32.36 15.64 25.66
C VAL A 108 31.15 15.68 26.60
N LYS A 109 31.36 15.56 27.91
CA LYS A 109 30.29 15.49 28.93
C LYS A 109 30.37 16.55 30.04
N ASN A 110 31.41 17.39 30.03
CA ASN A 110 31.72 18.26 31.18
C ASN A 110 31.24 19.71 30.98
N SER A 111 31.10 20.16 29.73
CA SER A 111 30.64 21.51 29.39
C SER A 111 29.90 21.47 28.07
N ILE A 112 28.78 22.21 28.00
CA ILE A 112 27.97 22.36 26.79
C ILE A 112 28.76 23.16 25.75
N GLU A 113 29.51 24.17 26.19
CA GLU A 113 30.31 25.04 25.34
C GLU A 113 31.43 24.25 24.64
N GLU A 114 32.17 23.42 25.38
CA GLU A 114 33.21 22.57 24.79
C GLU A 114 32.63 21.48 23.88
N LEU A 115 31.47 20.92 24.23
CA LEU A 115 30.77 19.96 23.36
C LEU A 115 30.36 20.61 22.04
N VAL A 116 29.71 21.78 22.09
CA VAL A 116 29.29 22.51 20.89
C VAL A 116 30.53 22.86 20.07
N LYS A 117 31.57 23.44 20.68
CA LYS A 117 32.82 23.76 19.99
C LYS A 117 33.43 22.55 19.29
N ALA A 118 33.41 21.36 19.91
CA ALA A 118 33.86 20.13 19.29
C ALA A 118 32.97 19.73 18.10
N LEU A 119 31.65 19.69 18.28
CA LEU A 119 30.70 19.33 17.22
C LEU A 119 30.79 20.25 15.99
N LEU A 120 31.02 21.55 16.21
CA LEU A 120 31.03 22.54 15.13
C LEU A 120 32.33 22.55 14.32
N ARG A 121 33.36 21.76 14.67
CA ARG A 121 34.63 21.73 13.92
C ARG A 121 34.48 21.37 12.45
N GLU A 122 33.55 20.47 12.15
CA GLU A 122 33.28 19.99 10.79
C GLU A 122 32.07 20.69 10.14
N ALA A 123 31.35 21.54 10.89
CA ALA A 123 30.15 22.23 10.41
C ALA A 123 30.48 23.61 9.83
N ARG A 124 29.94 23.91 8.65
CA ARG A 124 30.28 25.09 7.84
C ARG A 124 29.17 26.13 7.73
N ASN A 125 27.93 25.72 7.98
CA ASN A 125 26.74 26.57 7.90
C ASN A 125 25.76 26.21 9.03
N ASP A 126 24.73 27.03 9.25
CA ASP A 126 23.80 26.84 10.36
C ASP A 126 23.01 25.52 10.29
N LEU A 127 22.70 25.04 9.08
CA LEU A 127 22.06 23.74 8.86
C LEU A 127 22.97 22.60 9.35
N GLU A 128 24.25 22.61 9.00
CA GLU A 128 25.24 21.64 9.48
C GLU A 128 25.46 21.73 10.99
N LYS A 129 25.48 22.93 11.58
CA LYS A 129 25.57 23.11 13.04
C LYS A 129 24.38 22.43 13.73
N VAL A 130 23.17 22.71 13.24
CA VAL A 130 21.92 22.09 13.73
C VAL A 130 21.95 20.58 13.56
N ARG A 131 22.40 20.08 12.40
CA ARG A 131 22.54 18.65 12.12
C ARG A 131 23.49 17.96 13.09
N ALA A 132 24.67 18.53 13.34
CA ALA A 132 25.67 17.95 14.25
C ALA A 132 25.15 17.88 15.70
N ILE A 133 24.51 18.96 16.17
CA ILE A 133 23.89 19.01 17.51
C ILE A 133 22.77 17.99 17.63
N TRP A 134 21.85 17.96 16.66
CA TRP A 134 20.76 16.99 16.59
C TRP A 134 21.26 15.55 16.64
N MET A 135 22.23 15.24 15.77
CA MET A 135 22.77 13.89 15.61
C MET A 135 23.44 13.41 16.90
N TRP A 136 24.20 14.30 17.56
CA TRP A 136 24.81 13.99 18.83
C TRP A 136 23.76 13.66 19.90
N ILE A 137 22.73 14.51 20.07
CA ILE A 137 21.68 14.28 21.06
C ILE A 137 20.97 12.94 20.80
N CYS A 138 20.65 12.65 19.54
CA CYS A 138 19.93 11.44 19.16
C CYS A 138 20.66 10.13 19.52
N HIS A 139 21.98 10.19 19.68
CA HIS A 139 22.84 9.03 19.97
C HIS A 139 23.36 8.96 21.41
N HIS A 140 23.23 10.05 22.19
CA HIS A 140 23.87 10.15 23.50
C HIS A 140 22.91 10.42 24.65
N ILE A 141 21.70 10.90 24.37
CA ILE A 141 20.70 11.15 25.42
C ILE A 141 19.67 10.02 25.39
N GLU A 142 19.52 9.32 26.50
CA GLU A 142 18.55 8.26 26.74
C GLU A 142 17.24 8.85 27.31
N TYR A 143 16.09 8.29 26.95
CA TYR A 143 14.82 8.72 27.55
C TYR A 143 14.69 8.23 29.00
N ASP A 144 14.41 9.15 29.92
CA ASP A 144 14.27 8.85 31.33
C ASP A 144 12.90 8.30 31.69
N VAL A 145 12.73 7.00 31.47
CA VAL A 145 11.51 6.29 31.84
C VAL A 145 11.20 6.37 33.34
N ALA A 146 12.23 6.34 34.20
CA ALA A 146 12.03 6.42 35.65
C ALA A 146 11.58 7.84 36.07
N GLY A 147 12.26 8.88 35.57
CA GLY A 147 11.88 10.27 35.77
C GLY A 147 10.55 10.67 35.12
N PHE A 148 10.11 9.93 34.08
CA PHE A 148 8.77 10.07 33.50
C PHE A 148 7.69 9.61 34.48
N HIS A 149 7.86 8.43 35.10
CA HIS A 149 6.91 7.92 36.09
C HIS A 149 6.98 8.65 37.45
N ASN A 150 8.16 9.14 37.83
CA ASN A 150 8.37 9.86 39.08
C ASN A 150 9.01 11.23 38.84
N LYS A 151 8.16 12.27 38.76
CA LYS A 151 8.58 13.66 38.53
C LYS A 151 9.57 14.19 39.56
N GLY A 152 9.65 13.62 40.77
CA GLY A 152 10.60 14.05 41.80
C GLY A 152 12.04 13.59 41.56
N GLN A 153 12.26 12.63 40.66
CA GLN A 153 13.58 12.08 40.35
C GLN A 153 14.18 12.61 39.05
N ARG A 154 13.45 13.46 38.31
CA ARG A 154 13.87 13.98 37.01
C ARG A 154 14.69 15.27 37.16
N SER A 155 15.78 15.40 36.39
CA SER A 155 16.37 16.70 36.06
C SER A 155 16.21 16.97 34.57
N CYS A 156 15.86 18.21 34.24
CA CYS A 156 15.75 18.72 32.88
C CYS A 156 16.73 19.86 32.61
N GLU A 157 17.62 20.16 33.55
CA GLU A 157 18.63 21.21 33.38
C GLU A 157 19.68 20.75 32.36
N PRO A 158 19.99 21.55 31.32
CA PRO A 158 20.88 21.14 30.23
C PRO A 158 22.23 20.56 30.69
N LYS A 159 22.81 21.09 31.77
CA LYS A 159 24.07 20.60 32.34
C LYS A 159 23.93 19.20 32.93
N ASP A 160 22.83 18.95 33.64
CA ASP A 160 22.53 17.64 34.22
C ASP A 160 22.26 16.62 33.12
N VAL A 161 21.48 16.99 32.09
CA VAL A 161 21.20 16.13 30.94
C VAL A 161 22.49 15.75 30.20
N LEU A 162 23.40 16.71 29.99
CA LEU A 162 24.71 16.44 29.39
C LEU A 162 25.54 15.46 30.23
N HIS A 163 25.53 15.66 31.56
CA HIS A 163 26.33 14.85 32.47
C HIS A 163 25.81 13.42 32.59
N THR A 164 24.49 13.25 32.79
CA THR A 164 23.84 11.95 32.96
C THR A 164 23.65 11.21 31.64
N GLY A 165 23.56 11.95 30.52
CA GLY A 165 23.16 11.40 29.23
C GLY A 165 21.70 10.94 29.22
N LYS A 166 20.83 11.49 30.07
CA LYS A 166 19.47 10.98 30.27
C LYS A 166 18.49 12.07 30.69
N SER A 167 17.30 12.12 30.05
CA SER A 167 16.21 13.04 30.46
C SER A 167 14.86 12.70 29.83
N VAL A 168 13.82 13.47 30.14
CA VAL A 168 12.52 13.46 29.43
C VAL A 168 12.45 14.57 28.37
N CYS A 169 11.38 14.63 27.57
CA CYS A 169 11.23 15.56 26.44
C CYS A 169 11.61 17.03 26.76
N ALA A 170 11.26 17.52 27.95
CA ALA A 170 11.61 18.86 28.41
C ALA A 170 13.12 19.11 28.53
N GLY A 171 13.93 18.10 28.89
CA GLY A 171 15.38 18.21 29.00
C GLY A 171 16.10 18.06 27.66
N TYR A 172 15.60 17.18 26.77
CA TYR A 172 16.08 17.10 25.38
C TYR A 172 15.98 18.46 24.69
N THR A 173 14.78 19.05 24.74
CA THR A 173 14.51 20.33 24.06
C THR A 173 15.25 21.50 24.67
N GLY A 174 15.45 21.49 25.99
CA GLY A 174 16.26 22.48 26.70
C GLY A 174 17.75 22.38 26.34
N LEU A 175 18.30 21.17 26.33
CA LEU A 175 19.69 20.94 25.92
C LEU A 175 19.92 21.35 24.46
N PHE A 176 19.04 20.93 23.55
CA PHE A 176 19.12 21.30 22.14
C PHE A 176 19.07 22.82 21.95
N GLN A 177 18.15 23.51 22.63
CA GLN A 177 18.04 24.97 22.56
C GLN A 177 19.31 25.66 23.10
N GLN A 178 19.86 25.20 24.23
CA GLN A 178 21.09 25.75 24.80
C GLN A 178 22.29 25.54 23.86
N MET A 179 22.42 24.35 23.25
CA MET A 179 23.48 24.06 22.28
C MET A 179 23.36 24.94 21.03
N CYS A 180 22.14 25.14 20.51
CA CYS A 180 21.90 26.06 19.39
C CYS A 180 22.25 27.51 19.74
N SER A 181 21.90 27.96 20.95
CA SER A 181 22.25 29.30 21.44
C SER A 181 23.77 29.52 21.45
N VAL A 182 24.54 28.56 21.97
CA VAL A 182 26.01 28.58 21.94
C VAL A 182 26.55 28.57 20.50
N ALA A 183 25.89 27.85 19.60
CA ALA A 183 26.25 27.78 18.18
C ALA A 183 25.86 29.04 17.38
N GLY A 184 25.17 30.00 18.00
CA GLY A 184 24.65 31.21 17.35
C GLY A 184 23.43 30.97 16.46
N VAL A 185 22.73 29.84 16.62
CA VAL A 185 21.52 29.48 15.85
C VAL A 185 20.27 29.76 16.67
N GLN A 186 19.30 30.47 16.08
CA GLN A 186 18.04 30.75 16.77
C GLN A 186 17.22 29.47 16.91
N CYS A 187 16.84 29.15 18.15
CA CYS A 187 16.06 27.97 18.48
C CYS A 187 15.03 28.29 19.58
N MET A 188 13.82 27.77 19.41
CA MET A 188 12.73 27.90 20.35
C MET A 188 12.33 26.52 20.88
N LYS A 189 12.15 26.40 22.19
CA LYS A 189 11.48 25.26 22.81
C LYS A 189 9.97 25.48 22.74
N LEU A 190 9.26 24.45 22.31
CA LEU A 190 7.82 24.42 22.12
C LEU A 190 7.21 23.35 23.03
N SER A 191 5.96 23.58 23.42
CA SER A 191 5.15 22.64 24.19
C SER A 191 3.79 22.46 23.52
N GLY A 192 3.19 21.30 23.73
CA GLY A 192 1.88 20.99 23.19
C GLY A 192 1.45 19.55 23.45
N TYR A 193 0.36 19.17 22.80
CA TYR A 193 -0.16 17.80 22.83
C TYR A 193 0.49 16.93 21.77
N SER A 194 0.65 15.65 22.09
CA SER A 194 1.20 14.66 21.18
C SER A 194 0.31 13.42 21.06
N LYS A 195 0.25 12.85 19.86
CA LYS A 195 -0.35 11.52 19.65
C LYS A 195 0.69 10.42 19.84
N GLY A 196 1.41 10.48 20.98
CA GLY A 196 2.53 9.62 21.33
C GLY A 196 2.15 8.48 22.28
N TYR A 197 3.09 8.12 23.17
CA TYR A 197 2.85 7.11 24.20
C TYR A 197 1.62 7.46 25.06
N GLY A 198 0.73 6.49 25.23
CA GLY A 198 -0.49 6.65 26.02
C GLY A 198 -1.68 7.27 25.28
N TYR A 199 -1.50 7.82 24.07
CA TYR A 199 -2.59 8.34 23.26
C TYR A 199 -3.53 7.20 22.82
N ARG A 200 -4.84 7.39 23.03
CA ARG A 200 -5.88 6.50 22.51
C ARG A 200 -6.56 7.13 21.31
N ARG A 201 -6.88 6.32 20.29
CA ARG A 201 -7.57 6.81 19.08
C ARG A 201 -8.90 7.47 19.43
N GLY A 202 -9.14 8.66 18.89
CA GLY A 202 -10.35 9.43 19.18
C GLY A 202 -10.38 10.06 20.57
N GLN A 203 -9.29 9.96 21.36
CA GLN A 203 -9.17 10.70 22.61
C GLN A 203 -9.09 12.20 22.34
N SER A 204 -9.82 12.97 23.14
CA SER A 204 -9.65 14.42 23.24
C SER A 204 -8.58 14.80 24.25
N PHE A 205 -7.90 15.91 23.99
CA PHE A 205 -6.84 16.44 24.84
C PHE A 205 -7.39 17.49 25.80
N THR A 206 -7.04 17.37 27.08
CA THR A 206 -7.42 18.33 28.12
C THR A 206 -6.27 18.49 29.12
N GLY A 207 -6.18 19.65 29.76
CA GLY A 207 -5.17 19.92 30.79
C GLY A 207 -3.81 20.30 30.21
N ASP A 208 -2.75 20.01 30.95
CA ASP A 208 -1.38 20.41 30.62
C ASP A 208 -0.83 19.65 29.40
N SER A 209 0.05 20.32 28.66
CA SER A 209 0.77 19.78 27.51
C SER A 209 1.60 18.54 27.90
N ASP A 210 1.56 17.49 27.08
CA ASP A 210 2.18 16.20 27.36
C ASP A 210 3.54 16.00 26.67
N HIS A 211 3.95 16.92 25.80
CA HIS A 211 5.19 16.81 25.04
C HIS A 211 5.87 18.15 24.77
N ALA A 212 7.15 18.09 24.40
CA ALA A 212 7.96 19.25 24.05
C ALA A 212 8.90 18.93 22.88
N TRP A 213 9.05 19.88 21.96
CA TRP A 213 9.94 19.80 20.80
C TRP A 213 10.58 21.17 20.50
N ASN A 214 11.29 21.31 19.38
CA ASN A 214 11.94 22.58 19.03
C ASN A 214 11.54 23.10 17.64
N ALA A 215 11.69 24.42 17.47
CA ALA A 215 11.76 25.07 16.17
C ALA A 215 13.10 25.78 16.01
N VAL A 216 13.74 25.66 14.85
CA VAL A 216 15.01 26.32 14.51
C VAL A 216 14.83 27.27 13.34
N TYR A 217 15.54 28.40 13.34
CA TYR A 217 15.49 29.34 12.23
C TYR A 217 16.67 29.09 11.28
N LEU A 218 16.37 28.69 10.05
CA LEU A 218 17.34 28.38 9.00
C LEU A 218 16.85 29.00 7.68
N ASP A 219 17.75 29.54 6.87
CA ASP A 219 17.45 30.11 5.55
C ASP A 219 16.21 31.02 5.51
N GLY A 220 16.07 31.87 6.53
CA GLY A 220 15.00 32.86 6.63
C GLY A 220 13.64 32.31 7.07
N ARG A 221 13.55 31.06 7.53
CA ARG A 221 12.29 30.42 7.94
C ARG A 221 12.46 29.51 9.17
N TRP A 222 11.33 29.19 9.82
CA TRP A 222 11.29 28.30 10.99
C TRP A 222 11.06 26.85 10.57
N HIS A 223 11.79 25.92 11.16
CA HIS A 223 11.72 24.49 10.85
C HIS A 223 11.51 23.68 12.13
N LEU A 224 10.61 22.71 12.10
CA LEU A 224 10.24 21.89 13.27
C LEU A 224 11.11 20.64 13.37
N LEU A 225 11.53 20.30 14.59
CA LEU A 225 12.25 19.07 14.89
C LEU A 225 11.97 18.54 16.30
N ASP A 226 12.08 17.24 16.50
CA ASP A 226 11.89 16.59 17.81
C ASP A 226 13.01 15.59 18.14
N SER A 227 13.97 16.03 18.95
CA SER A 227 15.14 15.22 19.30
C SER A 227 14.80 14.04 20.19
N THR A 228 13.67 14.07 20.90
CA THR A 228 13.25 12.97 21.78
C THR A 228 12.76 11.79 20.94
N TRP A 229 11.86 12.04 19.99
CA TRP A 229 11.39 10.97 19.10
C TRP A 229 12.39 10.65 17.99
N GLY A 230 13.32 11.57 17.70
CA GLY A 230 14.50 11.35 16.86
C GLY A 230 15.50 10.35 17.45
N SER A 231 15.65 10.26 18.79
CA SER A 231 16.58 9.33 19.44
C SER A 231 16.14 7.87 19.44
N GLY A 232 14.83 7.61 19.55
CA GLY A 232 14.34 6.26 19.77
C GLY A 232 12.90 6.18 20.25
N SER A 233 12.55 5.03 20.82
CA SER A 233 11.21 4.74 21.31
C SER A 233 11.24 4.01 22.64
N VAL A 234 10.13 4.11 23.37
CA VAL A 234 9.85 3.28 24.54
C VAL A 234 8.96 2.09 24.14
N ASN A 235 9.03 1.00 24.91
CA ASN A 235 8.11 -0.12 24.73
C ASN A 235 6.68 0.23 25.19
N ASP A 236 5.70 -0.63 24.87
CA ASP A 236 4.28 -0.42 25.15
C ASP A 236 3.94 -0.19 26.62
N SER A 237 4.76 -0.70 27.55
CA SER A 237 4.60 -0.49 28.99
C SER A 237 5.34 0.74 29.52
N CYS A 238 6.04 1.48 28.64
CA CYS A 238 7.01 2.53 28.98
C CYS A 238 7.85 2.15 30.19
N SER A 239 8.53 1.00 30.11
CA SER A 239 9.45 0.51 31.13
C SER A 239 10.90 0.50 30.64
N LYS A 240 11.11 0.54 29.32
CA LYS A 240 12.43 0.52 28.70
C LYS A 240 12.47 1.41 27.47
N PHE A 241 13.49 2.25 27.39
CA PHE A 241 13.85 2.99 26.18
C PHE A 241 14.83 2.17 25.32
N THR A 242 14.71 2.30 24.00
CA THR A 242 15.64 1.73 23.02
C THR A 242 16.05 2.82 22.05
N PHE A 243 17.36 3.03 21.90
CA PHE A 243 17.89 3.89 20.84
C PHE A 243 17.51 3.32 19.48
N GLN A 244 16.82 4.14 18.69
CA GLN A 244 16.41 3.83 17.34
C GLN A 244 16.32 5.16 16.58
N TYR A 245 17.42 5.54 15.93
CA TYR A 245 17.50 6.81 15.22
C TYR A 245 16.36 6.97 14.21
N GLN A 246 15.61 8.07 14.32
CA GLN A 246 14.49 8.40 13.43
C GLN A 246 14.74 9.71 12.69
N GLU A 247 15.30 9.60 11.48
CA GLU A 247 15.52 10.73 10.57
C GLU A 247 14.24 11.55 10.33
N PHE A 248 13.06 10.91 10.34
CA PHE A 248 11.77 11.56 10.11
C PHE A 248 11.64 12.89 10.86
N TYR A 249 11.99 12.90 12.15
CA TYR A 249 11.81 14.03 13.07
C TYR A 249 12.80 15.19 12.90
N PHE A 250 13.79 15.09 12.00
CA PHE A 250 14.69 16.20 11.70
C PHE A 250 14.09 17.12 10.60
N LEU A 251 13.78 18.38 10.92
CA LEU A 251 13.27 19.39 9.96
C LEU A 251 12.02 18.92 9.18
N THR A 252 11.16 18.14 9.83
CA THR A 252 9.93 17.58 9.24
C THR A 252 9.04 18.68 8.67
N HIS A 253 8.42 18.44 7.52
CA HIS A 253 7.47 19.38 6.95
C HIS A 253 6.29 19.60 7.91
N PRO A 254 5.83 20.85 8.17
CA PRO A 254 4.75 21.13 9.12
C PRO A 254 3.45 20.35 8.86
N ALA A 255 3.08 20.18 7.58
CA ALA A 255 1.93 19.36 7.15
C ALA A 255 2.01 17.89 7.57
N LEU A 256 3.21 17.39 7.86
CA LEU A 256 3.45 16.05 8.38
C LEU A 256 3.57 16.05 9.90
N PHE A 257 4.32 17.02 10.44
CA PHE A 257 4.60 17.13 11.88
C PHE A 257 3.32 17.36 12.70
N ILE A 258 2.34 18.11 12.17
CA ILE A 258 1.06 18.37 12.84
C ILE A 258 0.23 17.11 13.08
N ASN A 259 0.51 15.98 12.41
CA ASN A 259 -0.28 14.75 12.59
C ASN A 259 -0.10 14.16 13.99
N ASN A 260 1.02 14.45 14.65
CA ASN A 260 1.33 13.95 15.99
C ASN A 260 1.85 15.00 16.96
N HIS A 261 2.02 16.26 16.56
CA HIS A 261 2.44 17.38 17.41
C HIS A 261 1.52 18.59 17.25
N PHE A 262 0.70 18.87 18.26
CA PHE A 262 -0.19 20.04 18.28
C PHE A 262 0.32 21.06 19.29
N PRO A 263 0.93 22.19 18.85
CA PRO A 263 1.51 23.18 19.75
C PRO A 263 0.45 23.98 20.53
N ASP A 264 0.78 24.37 21.75
CA ASP A 264 -0.07 25.23 22.60
C ASP A 264 -0.36 26.59 21.93
N ASN A 265 0.62 27.10 21.18
CA ASN A 265 0.47 28.31 20.38
C ASN A 265 0.35 27.94 18.90
N SER A 266 -0.82 28.22 18.32
CA SER A 266 -1.19 27.85 16.96
C SER A 266 -0.27 28.42 15.87
N ASN A 267 0.45 29.51 16.13
CA ASN A 267 1.43 30.04 15.18
C ASN A 267 2.59 29.07 14.93
N TRP A 268 2.91 28.20 15.90
CA TRP A 268 3.95 27.19 15.77
C TRP A 268 3.52 25.95 15.01
N GLN A 269 2.27 25.86 14.57
CA GLN A 269 1.89 24.85 13.58
C GLN A 269 2.57 25.13 12.24
N LEU A 270 2.92 26.39 11.95
CA LEU A 270 3.47 26.82 10.67
C LEU A 270 2.57 26.45 9.46
N LEU A 271 1.27 26.32 9.71
CA LEU A 271 0.24 25.99 8.70
C LEU A 271 -0.66 27.18 8.42
N LYS A 272 -1.20 27.23 7.19
CA LYS A 272 -2.22 28.19 6.76
C LYS A 272 -3.27 27.49 5.89
N PRO A 273 -4.54 27.40 6.35
CA PRO A 273 -5.01 27.74 7.70
C PRO A 273 -4.38 26.84 8.77
N ALA A 274 -4.36 27.31 10.02
CA ALA A 274 -3.99 26.49 11.16
C ALA A 274 -5.12 25.48 11.46
N LEU A 275 -4.74 24.29 11.89
CA LEU A 275 -5.64 23.22 12.32
C LEU A 275 -6.20 23.54 13.71
N THR A 276 -7.48 23.31 13.92
CA THR A 276 -8.10 23.38 15.25
C THR A 276 -7.77 22.14 16.07
N LEU A 277 -7.87 22.23 17.40
CA LEU A 277 -7.65 21.07 18.28
C LEU A 277 -8.65 19.93 17.97
N LYS A 278 -9.92 20.28 17.69
CA LYS A 278 -10.95 19.29 17.34
C LYS A 278 -10.63 18.55 16.04
N GLU A 279 -10.15 19.27 15.03
CA GLU A 279 -9.69 18.63 13.78
C GLU A 279 -8.48 17.73 14.05
N PHE A 280 -7.49 18.21 14.81
CA PHE A 280 -6.35 17.41 15.24
C PHE A 280 -6.78 16.12 15.94
N GLU A 281 -7.72 16.18 16.89
CA GLU A 281 -8.27 15.01 17.59
C GLU A 281 -8.95 14.01 16.64
N SER A 282 -9.70 14.52 15.65
CA SER A 282 -10.46 13.71 14.71
C SER A 282 -9.64 13.11 13.57
N ASN A 283 -8.49 13.70 13.24
CA ASN A 283 -7.65 13.27 12.12
C ASN A 283 -7.02 11.89 12.36
N MET A 284 -6.91 11.12 11.28
CA MET A 284 -6.11 9.90 11.26
C MET A 284 -4.67 10.18 11.73
N LEU A 285 -4.11 9.28 12.56
CA LEU A 285 -2.68 9.37 12.89
C LEU A 285 -1.88 8.64 11.82
N TYR A 286 -1.04 9.38 11.14
CA TYR A 286 0.07 8.84 10.35
C TYR A 286 1.34 8.87 11.20
N ASN A 287 1.93 7.69 11.43
CA ASN A 287 3.20 7.59 12.14
C ASN A 287 4.40 7.84 11.20
N SER A 288 5.61 7.91 11.75
CA SER A 288 6.84 8.11 10.96
C SER A 288 7.02 7.02 9.89
N GLN A 289 6.68 5.76 10.21
CA GLN A 289 6.81 4.63 9.29
C GLN A 289 5.88 4.74 8.08
N PHE A 290 4.69 5.32 8.25
CA PHE A 290 3.78 5.62 7.13
C PHE A 290 4.49 6.46 6.06
N TYR A 291 5.12 7.55 6.48
CA TYR A 291 5.81 8.45 5.56
C TYR A 291 7.14 7.89 5.04
N ASN A 292 7.93 7.25 5.91
CA ASN A 292 9.22 6.66 5.53
C ASN A 292 9.07 5.58 4.45
N LEU A 293 7.99 4.80 4.48
CA LEU A 293 7.67 3.82 3.44
C LEU A 293 7.09 4.45 2.17
N GLY A 294 6.91 5.77 2.12
CA GLY A 294 6.43 6.50 0.96
C GLY A 294 4.93 6.39 0.74
N MET A 295 4.13 6.13 1.78
CA MET A 295 2.68 6.25 1.70
C MET A 295 2.27 7.73 1.69
N LEU A 296 1.20 8.01 0.94
CA LEU A 296 0.75 9.36 0.60
C LEU A 296 -0.58 9.71 1.25
N ALA A 297 -1.49 8.75 1.32
CA ALA A 297 -2.83 8.90 1.83
C ALA A 297 -3.40 7.55 2.24
N ALA A 298 -4.36 7.58 3.16
CA ALA A 298 -5.21 6.45 3.47
C ALA A 298 -6.66 6.90 3.51
N HIS A 299 -7.56 6.07 3.00
CA HIS A 299 -8.99 6.32 3.03
C HIS A 299 -9.71 5.18 3.72
N PRO A 300 -10.68 5.46 4.62
CA PRO A 300 -11.10 6.79 5.08
C PRO A 300 -10.01 7.55 5.84
N GLU A 301 -10.07 8.89 5.83
CA GLU A 301 -9.10 9.76 6.54
C GLU A 301 -9.44 9.94 8.03
N THR A 302 -10.37 9.13 8.54
CA THR A 302 -10.82 9.12 9.93
C THR A 302 -10.41 7.82 10.60
N PRO A 303 -10.01 7.85 11.88
CA PRO A 303 -9.57 6.64 12.61
C PRO A 303 -10.72 5.68 12.92
N ILE A 304 -11.97 6.16 12.87
CA ILE A 304 -13.18 5.36 13.10
C ILE A 304 -13.88 5.14 11.76
N ILE A 305 -14.22 3.89 11.47
CA ILE A 305 -14.93 3.49 10.25
C ILE A 305 -16.20 2.74 10.66
N GLN A 306 -17.35 3.26 10.25
CA GLN A 306 -18.62 2.54 10.38
C GLN A 306 -18.80 1.58 9.22
N THR A 307 -19.19 0.34 9.51
CA THR A 307 -19.46 -0.64 8.45
C THR A 307 -20.73 -0.30 7.69
N VAL A 308 -20.73 -0.60 6.39
CA VAL A 308 -21.92 -0.56 5.54
C VAL A 308 -22.24 -2.01 5.17
N ASN A 309 -23.41 -2.51 5.60
CA ASN A 309 -23.81 -3.90 5.43
C ASN A 309 -22.76 -4.90 5.94
N GLY A 310 -22.13 -4.61 7.08
CA GLY A 310 -21.09 -5.47 7.67
C GLY A 310 -19.74 -5.48 6.99
N LYS A 311 -19.51 -4.54 6.06
CA LYS A 311 -18.24 -4.35 5.38
C LYS A 311 -17.63 -2.98 5.69
N ALA A 312 -16.32 -2.94 5.91
CA ALA A 312 -15.50 -1.74 5.86
C ALA A 312 -14.51 -1.83 4.69
N THR A 313 -14.13 -0.70 4.10
CA THR A 313 -13.16 -0.66 2.99
C THR A 313 -12.11 0.39 3.28
N ILE A 314 -10.85 -0.01 3.18
CA ILE A 314 -9.69 0.82 3.39
C ILE A 314 -8.87 0.81 2.10
N SER A 315 -8.33 1.96 1.71
CA SER A 315 -7.33 2.03 0.64
C SER A 315 -6.15 2.86 1.08
N ILE A 316 -4.94 2.42 0.71
CA ILE A 316 -3.70 3.16 0.96
C ILE A 316 -3.08 3.47 -0.38
N GLU A 317 -2.58 4.70 -0.53
CA GLU A 317 -1.80 5.15 -1.67
C GLU A 317 -0.32 5.27 -1.30
N SER A 318 0.56 4.87 -2.22
CA SER A 318 2.01 4.92 -2.02
C SER A 318 2.76 5.29 -3.30
N ARG A 319 3.93 5.91 -3.15
CA ARG A 319 4.81 6.26 -4.28
C ARG A 319 5.46 5.04 -4.93
N ALA A 320 5.60 3.96 -4.18
CA ALA A 320 6.26 2.74 -4.61
C ALA A 320 5.45 1.49 -4.22
N PRO A 321 5.66 0.36 -4.91
CA PRO A 321 5.03 -0.90 -4.55
C PRO A 321 5.52 -1.41 -3.18
N LEU A 322 4.58 -1.58 -2.26
CA LEU A 322 4.79 -2.11 -0.91
C LEU A 322 4.10 -3.46 -0.73
N LEU A 323 4.60 -4.24 0.22
CA LEU A 323 3.89 -5.40 0.74
C LEU A 323 3.13 -4.98 2.00
N PHE A 324 1.94 -5.54 2.19
CA PHE A 324 1.07 -5.22 3.31
C PHE A 324 0.62 -6.50 4.01
N MET A 325 0.25 -6.36 5.28
CA MET A 325 -0.54 -7.33 6.03
C MET A 325 -1.47 -6.58 6.98
N PHE A 326 -2.47 -7.25 7.52
CA PHE A 326 -3.38 -6.66 8.48
C PHE A 326 -3.73 -7.64 9.58
N LYS A 327 -4.18 -7.11 10.70
CA LYS A 327 -4.68 -7.87 11.85
C LYS A 327 -6.01 -7.25 12.27
N LEU A 328 -7.07 -8.05 12.27
CA LEU A 328 -8.34 -7.67 12.91
C LEU A 328 -8.39 -8.35 14.28
N GLN A 329 -8.66 -7.58 15.33
CA GLN A 329 -8.80 -8.06 16.71
C GLN A 329 -7.66 -9.01 17.15
N GLY A 330 -6.41 -8.64 16.85
CA GLY A 330 -5.22 -9.42 17.22
C GLY A 330 -4.62 -10.23 16.08
N ASN A 331 -5.31 -11.25 15.54
CA ASN A 331 -4.77 -12.10 14.46
C ASN A 331 -5.87 -12.71 13.56
N GLU A 332 -7.09 -12.17 13.55
CA GLU A 332 -8.16 -12.68 12.68
C GLU A 332 -8.03 -12.07 11.26
N GLU A 333 -7.90 -12.92 10.23
CA GLU A 333 -7.83 -12.49 8.82
C GLU A 333 -9.23 -12.50 8.15
N HIS A 334 -10.19 -11.78 8.75
CA HIS A 334 -11.54 -11.64 8.18
C HIS A 334 -11.62 -10.48 7.17
N GLY A 335 -10.80 -10.56 6.12
CA GLY A 335 -10.77 -9.53 5.08
C GLY A 335 -10.23 -10.01 3.74
N LEU A 336 -10.22 -9.12 2.75
CA LEU A 336 -9.67 -9.32 1.42
C LEU A 336 -8.75 -8.17 1.07
N MET A 337 -7.46 -8.46 0.95
CA MET A 337 -6.46 -7.48 0.57
C MET A 337 -6.03 -7.69 -0.89
N THR A 338 -6.14 -6.63 -1.68
CA THR A 338 -5.66 -6.60 -3.07
C THR A 338 -4.55 -5.55 -3.20
N LEU A 339 -3.40 -5.99 -3.69
CA LEU A 339 -2.25 -5.11 -3.90
C LEU A 339 -2.35 -4.37 -5.24
N LYS A 340 -2.10 -3.07 -5.21
CA LYS A 340 -2.02 -2.19 -6.38
C LYS A 340 -0.58 -1.73 -6.58
N LYS A 341 -0.22 -1.30 -7.79
CA LYS A 341 1.15 -0.83 -8.10
C LYS A 341 1.60 0.30 -7.16
N ASN A 342 0.67 1.20 -6.82
CA ASN A 342 0.89 2.38 -5.99
C ASN A 342 0.04 2.34 -4.72
N GLY A 343 -0.13 1.17 -4.10
CA GLY A 343 -0.90 1.06 -2.87
C GLY A 343 -1.61 -0.27 -2.67
N MET A 344 -2.72 -0.24 -1.95
CA MET A 344 -3.55 -1.43 -1.71
C MET A 344 -5.02 -1.06 -1.47
N LYS A 345 -5.89 -2.06 -1.59
CA LYS A 345 -7.29 -2.02 -1.14
C LYS A 345 -7.50 -3.18 -0.17
N LEU A 346 -8.15 -2.92 0.95
CA LEU A 346 -8.48 -3.87 1.98
C LEU A 346 -9.98 -3.79 2.30
N GLU A 347 -10.69 -4.89 2.13
CA GLU A 347 -12.08 -5.02 2.56
C GLU A 347 -12.14 -5.86 3.82
N ILE A 348 -12.77 -5.37 4.89
CA ILE A 348 -12.87 -6.03 6.18
C ILE A 348 -14.33 -6.42 6.44
N TYR A 349 -14.51 -7.63 6.96
CA TYR A 349 -15.81 -8.23 7.24
C TYR A 349 -15.83 -8.78 8.67
N PRO A 350 -16.11 -7.93 9.68
CA PRO A 350 -16.13 -8.36 11.07
C PRO A 350 -17.18 -9.43 11.31
N GLN A 351 -16.83 -10.48 12.06
CA GLN A 351 -17.72 -11.63 12.30
C GLN A 351 -18.64 -11.44 13.52
N LYS A 352 -18.47 -10.35 14.26
CA LYS A 352 -19.30 -9.97 15.42
C LYS A 352 -19.64 -8.48 15.33
N THR A 353 -20.75 -8.07 15.93
CA THR A 353 -21.08 -6.65 16.10
C THR A 353 -20.22 -6.01 17.19
N GLY A 354 -20.12 -4.69 17.19
CA GLY A 354 -19.31 -3.92 18.13
C GLY A 354 -18.04 -3.35 17.51
N ASN A 355 -17.09 -2.96 18.36
CA ASN A 355 -15.87 -2.28 17.94
C ASN A 355 -14.73 -3.28 17.73
N HIS A 356 -14.09 -3.20 16.58
CA HIS A 356 -12.97 -4.08 16.20
C HIS A 356 -11.72 -3.26 15.93
N LYS A 357 -10.61 -3.66 16.53
CA LYS A 357 -9.31 -3.04 16.27
C LYS A 357 -8.73 -3.58 14.97
N LEU A 358 -8.47 -2.73 13.99
CA LEU A 358 -7.78 -3.07 12.75
C LEU A 358 -6.38 -2.44 12.75
N GLN A 359 -5.35 -3.25 12.63
CA GLN A 359 -3.97 -2.79 12.42
C GLN A 359 -3.52 -3.16 11.01
N VAL A 360 -2.89 -2.22 10.31
CA VAL A 360 -2.29 -2.43 9.00
C VAL A 360 -0.79 -2.25 9.12
N PHE A 361 -0.06 -3.20 8.55
CA PHE A 361 1.38 -3.20 8.53
C PHE A 361 1.90 -3.20 7.10
N ALA A 362 3.06 -2.61 6.88
CA ALA A 362 3.70 -2.57 5.57
C ALA A 362 5.22 -2.76 5.65
N LYS A 363 5.79 -3.17 4.52
CA LYS A 363 7.24 -3.17 4.31
C LYS A 363 7.61 -2.94 2.84
N PRO A 364 8.83 -2.50 2.55
CA PRO A 364 9.31 -2.37 1.17
C PRO A 364 9.27 -3.72 0.44
N SER A 365 8.93 -3.69 -0.86
CA SER A 365 8.95 -4.91 -1.69
C SER A 365 10.36 -5.43 -2.01
N LYS A 366 11.38 -4.59 -1.83
CA LYS A 366 12.79 -4.90 -2.00
C LYS A 366 13.53 -4.33 -0.79
N GLY A 367 14.17 -5.18 0.01
CA GLY A 367 14.90 -4.79 1.20
C GLY A 367 15.35 -6.01 2.01
N SER A 368 16.34 -5.82 2.88
CA SER A 368 16.80 -6.82 3.85
C SER A 368 15.92 -6.88 5.11
N GLU A 369 14.99 -5.93 5.28
CA GLU A 369 14.03 -5.93 6.39
C GLU A 369 12.95 -6.99 6.17
N ASP A 370 13.00 -8.04 6.98
CA ASP A 370 11.96 -9.06 6.98
C ASP A 370 10.74 -8.69 7.82
N SER A 371 10.88 -7.73 8.74
CA SER A 371 9.81 -7.28 9.64
C SER A 371 8.85 -6.31 8.97
N TYR A 372 7.56 -6.50 9.24
CA TYR A 372 6.50 -5.55 8.90
C TYR A 372 6.40 -4.47 9.98
N ASN A 373 6.30 -3.20 9.56
CA ASN A 373 6.08 -2.07 10.46
C ASN A 373 4.59 -1.74 10.51
N GLU A 374 4.04 -1.45 11.70
CA GLU A 374 2.68 -0.93 11.81
C GLU A 374 2.63 0.48 11.21
N VAL A 375 1.67 0.71 10.32
CA VAL A 375 1.57 1.98 9.58
C VAL A 375 0.26 2.71 9.80
N LEU A 376 -0.81 1.97 10.10
CA LEU A 376 -2.13 2.53 10.39
C LEU A 376 -2.87 1.64 11.38
N GLU A 377 -3.76 2.28 12.14
CA GLU A 377 -4.68 1.63 13.04
C GLU A 377 -6.05 2.29 12.95
N TYR A 378 -7.09 1.48 12.75
CA TYR A 378 -8.49 1.92 12.70
C TYR A 378 -9.31 1.21 13.78
N THR A 379 -10.39 1.87 14.21
CA THR A 379 -11.49 1.24 14.93
C THR A 379 -12.67 1.05 13.97
N ILE A 380 -13.03 -0.21 13.74
CA ILE A 380 -14.16 -0.58 12.87
C ILE A 380 -15.39 -0.78 13.76
N GLU A 381 -16.38 0.09 13.60
CA GLU A 381 -17.67 0.00 14.28
C GLU A 381 -18.63 -0.83 13.42
N CYS A 382 -18.89 -2.06 13.87
CA CYS A 382 -19.75 -3.00 13.15
C CYS A 382 -21.15 -3.06 13.76
N SER A 383 -22.14 -2.49 13.07
CA SER A 383 -23.55 -2.50 13.49
C SER A 383 -24.29 -3.78 13.08
N SER A 384 -23.90 -4.41 11.97
CA SER A 384 -24.49 -5.64 11.44
C SER A 384 -23.39 -6.50 10.79
N VAL A 385 -23.44 -7.82 10.95
CA VAL A 385 -22.47 -8.74 10.33
C VAL A 385 -22.98 -9.25 8.98
N ASP A 386 -22.10 -9.29 7.98
CA ASP A 386 -22.40 -9.98 6.72
C ASP A 386 -22.23 -11.50 6.89
N LYS A 387 -23.34 -12.18 7.18
CA LYS A 387 -23.37 -13.64 7.37
C LYS A 387 -23.04 -14.42 6.10
N ASN A 388 -23.17 -13.80 4.92
CA ASN A 388 -22.79 -14.44 3.67
C ASN A 388 -21.26 -14.38 3.47
N MET A 389 -20.55 -13.52 4.19
CA MET A 389 -19.10 -13.35 4.08
C MET A 389 -18.29 -14.14 5.11
N CYS A 390 -18.24 -15.46 4.94
CA CYS A 390 -17.22 -16.33 5.55
C CYS A 390 -16.10 -16.65 4.55
N PHE A 391 -14.84 -16.62 4.97
CA PHE A 391 -13.70 -16.96 4.11
C PHE A 391 -13.26 -18.41 4.34
N PRO A 392 -12.98 -19.17 3.27
CA PRO A 392 -12.41 -20.51 3.43
C PRO A 392 -11.07 -20.46 4.17
N LYS A 393 -10.78 -21.44 5.03
CA LYS A 393 -9.52 -21.54 5.79
C LYS A 393 -8.27 -21.53 4.91
N ASP A 394 -8.42 -22.03 3.69
CA ASP A 394 -7.36 -22.12 2.70
C ASP A 394 -7.10 -20.80 1.92
N LEU A 395 -7.90 -19.75 2.14
CA LEU A 395 -7.67 -18.46 1.50
C LEU A 395 -6.41 -17.80 2.07
N ARG A 396 -5.50 -17.33 1.20
CA ARG A 396 -4.28 -16.63 1.62
C ARG A 396 -4.30 -15.19 1.12
N GLN A 397 -3.79 -14.29 1.94
CA GLN A 397 -3.58 -12.89 1.58
C GLN A 397 -2.21 -12.70 0.90
N PRO A 398 -2.08 -11.73 -0.03
CA PRO A 398 -3.15 -10.98 -0.68
C PRO A 398 -3.95 -11.86 -1.67
N VAL A 399 -5.17 -11.43 -2.00
CA VAL A 399 -6.10 -12.15 -2.89
C VAL A 399 -6.17 -11.45 -4.25
N GLY A 400 -6.23 -12.24 -5.31
CA GLY A 400 -6.34 -11.79 -6.69
C GLY A 400 -4.99 -11.44 -7.35
N PRO A 401 -5.03 -11.07 -8.63
CA PRO A 401 -3.84 -10.66 -9.37
C PRO A 401 -3.37 -9.28 -8.90
N SER A 402 -2.07 -9.03 -9.01
CA SER A 402 -1.45 -7.76 -8.61
C SER A 402 -0.15 -7.49 -9.36
N TRP A 403 0.45 -6.33 -9.11
CA TRP A 403 1.80 -6.03 -9.60
C TRP A 403 2.84 -7.10 -9.18
N PHE A 404 2.61 -7.79 -8.06
CA PHE A 404 3.49 -8.87 -7.60
C PHE A 404 3.34 -10.12 -8.48
N THR A 405 2.12 -10.49 -8.85
CA THR A 405 1.86 -11.65 -9.73
C THR A 405 2.32 -11.38 -11.17
N GLU A 406 2.22 -10.12 -11.63
CA GLU A 406 2.78 -9.69 -12.91
C GLU A 406 4.30 -9.92 -12.98
N ARG A 407 5.04 -9.60 -11.90
CA ARG A 407 6.48 -9.89 -11.80
C ARG A 407 6.78 -11.39 -11.79
N LYS A 408 5.83 -12.23 -11.40
CA LYS A 408 5.92 -13.70 -11.49
C LYS A 408 5.48 -14.23 -12.85
N GLY A 409 5.13 -13.34 -13.80
CA GLY A 409 4.81 -13.66 -15.19
C GLY A 409 3.35 -13.99 -15.46
N PHE A 410 2.44 -13.66 -14.55
CA PHE A 410 0.99 -13.69 -14.80
C PHE A 410 0.53 -12.31 -15.25
N LEU A 411 0.42 -12.11 -16.56
CA LEU A 411 0.11 -10.81 -17.16
C LEU A 411 -1.34 -10.81 -17.67
N ARG A 412 -1.95 -9.62 -17.75
CA ARG A 412 -3.27 -9.40 -18.38
C ARG A 412 -4.34 -10.41 -17.93
N PRO A 413 -4.67 -10.46 -16.63
CA PRO A 413 -5.75 -11.32 -16.15
C PRO A 413 -7.10 -10.91 -16.77
N SER A 414 -7.96 -11.87 -17.12
CA SER A 414 -9.34 -11.53 -17.52
C SER A 414 -10.19 -11.01 -16.36
N HIS A 415 -9.85 -11.40 -15.13
CA HIS A 415 -10.52 -10.96 -13.91
C HIS A 415 -9.50 -10.26 -13.01
N SER A 416 -9.60 -8.94 -12.91
CA SER A 416 -8.80 -8.15 -11.97
C SER A 416 -9.33 -8.22 -10.53
N ASP A 417 -10.62 -8.50 -10.37
CA ASP A 417 -11.25 -8.59 -9.06
C ASP A 417 -10.87 -9.89 -8.35
N PRO A 418 -10.59 -9.84 -7.03
CA PRO A 418 -10.18 -11.01 -6.25
C PRO A 418 -11.29 -12.04 -6.06
N ILE A 419 -12.56 -11.61 -6.18
CA ILE A 419 -13.75 -12.45 -6.07
C ILE A 419 -14.38 -12.63 -7.44
N ILE A 420 -14.69 -13.88 -7.78
CA ILE A 420 -15.43 -14.25 -8.98
C ILE A 420 -16.78 -14.82 -8.54
N HIS A 421 -17.87 -14.21 -9.00
CA HIS A 421 -19.23 -14.68 -8.74
C HIS A 421 -19.74 -15.49 -9.93
N THR A 422 -20.32 -16.65 -9.66
CA THR A 422 -20.98 -17.49 -10.68
C THR A 422 -22.30 -18.04 -10.13
N ASN A 423 -23.35 -18.03 -10.94
CA ASN A 423 -24.67 -18.56 -10.55
C ASN A 423 -24.89 -19.99 -11.03
N ASP A 424 -24.18 -20.42 -12.07
CA ASP A 424 -24.30 -21.76 -12.63
C ASP A 424 -23.14 -22.66 -12.21
N GLY A 425 -22.18 -22.16 -11.43
CA GLY A 425 -21.03 -22.93 -10.96
C GLY A 425 -19.90 -23.06 -11.97
N ARG A 426 -19.96 -22.36 -13.11
CA ARG A 426 -18.91 -22.35 -14.13
C ARG A 426 -18.25 -20.98 -14.20
N CYS A 427 -16.95 -20.94 -14.41
CA CYS A 427 -16.23 -19.71 -14.76
C CYS A 427 -14.99 -20.00 -15.60
N SER A 428 -14.49 -18.99 -16.30
CA SER A 428 -13.29 -19.11 -17.14
C SER A 428 -12.35 -17.95 -16.89
N ILE A 429 -11.12 -18.26 -16.50
CA ILE A 429 -10.10 -17.26 -16.11
C ILE A 429 -8.94 -17.37 -17.10
N THR A 430 -8.52 -16.24 -17.67
CA THR A 430 -7.42 -16.22 -18.63
C THR A 430 -6.28 -15.33 -18.17
N PHE A 431 -5.06 -15.71 -18.55
CA PHE A 431 -3.85 -14.92 -18.37
C PHE A 431 -2.98 -14.99 -19.62
N THR A 432 -2.21 -13.95 -19.86
CA THR A 432 -1.02 -14.02 -20.70
C THR A 432 0.17 -14.42 -19.83
N LEU A 433 0.82 -15.54 -20.15
CA LEU A 433 1.96 -16.03 -19.39
C LEU A 433 3.28 -15.50 -19.93
N GLY A 434 4.19 -15.21 -19.00
CA GLY A 434 5.60 -15.02 -19.29
C GLY A 434 6.25 -16.26 -19.90
N LYS A 435 7.42 -16.08 -20.52
CA LYS A 435 8.19 -17.19 -21.08
C LYS A 435 8.63 -18.14 -19.97
N ASP A 436 8.73 -19.43 -20.30
CA ASP A 436 9.29 -20.46 -19.42
C ASP A 436 8.53 -20.69 -18.09
N ILE A 437 7.20 -20.52 -18.07
CA ILE A 437 6.39 -20.76 -16.87
C ILE A 437 5.61 -22.07 -17.01
N SER A 438 5.67 -22.92 -15.99
CA SER A 438 4.74 -24.03 -15.77
C SER A 438 3.83 -23.68 -14.60
N ILE A 439 2.55 -23.99 -14.72
CA ILE A 439 1.52 -23.67 -13.72
C ILE A 439 0.89 -24.97 -13.23
N LEU A 440 0.42 -24.95 -12.00
CA LEU A 440 -0.37 -26.00 -11.39
C LEU A 440 -1.52 -25.34 -10.61
N PRO A 441 -2.76 -25.34 -11.15
CA PRO A 441 -3.91 -24.81 -10.46
C PRO A 441 -4.54 -25.89 -9.55
N SER A 442 -5.19 -25.46 -8.47
CA SER A 442 -5.92 -26.35 -7.55
C SER A 442 -7.12 -25.66 -6.92
N LEU A 443 -8.26 -26.35 -6.85
CA LEU A 443 -9.50 -25.84 -6.25
C LEU A 443 -9.68 -26.36 -4.82
N HIS A 444 -9.88 -25.46 -3.86
CA HIS A 444 -10.03 -25.80 -2.44
C HIS A 444 -11.37 -25.31 -1.88
N SER A 445 -11.95 -26.02 -0.92
CA SER A 445 -13.12 -25.60 -0.15
C SER A 445 -13.10 -26.23 1.24
N ASP A 446 -13.74 -25.59 2.21
CA ASP A 446 -13.81 -26.08 3.59
C ASP A 446 -14.84 -27.20 3.77
N ASN A 447 -15.86 -27.26 2.90
CA ASN A 447 -17.04 -28.11 3.07
C ASN A 447 -16.95 -29.47 2.37
N THR A 448 -15.81 -29.80 1.75
CA THR A 448 -15.67 -31.04 0.98
C THR A 448 -14.33 -31.73 1.18
N SER A 449 -14.39 -33.04 1.40
CA SER A 449 -13.25 -33.96 1.30
C SER A 449 -12.92 -34.28 -0.16
N LEU A 450 -12.72 -33.25 -1.00
CA LEU A 450 -12.20 -33.45 -2.36
C LEU A 450 -10.79 -34.04 -2.25
N THR A 451 -10.57 -35.18 -2.91
CA THR A 451 -9.22 -35.73 -3.09
C THR A 451 -8.37 -34.77 -3.90
N GLU A 452 -7.05 -34.82 -3.74
CA GLU A 452 -6.12 -33.98 -4.51
C GLU A 452 -6.32 -34.10 -6.04
N ASP A 453 -6.72 -35.28 -6.50
CA ASP A 453 -7.06 -35.50 -7.89
C ASP A 453 -8.32 -34.73 -8.32
N MET A 454 -9.41 -34.84 -7.54
CA MET A 454 -10.65 -34.12 -7.84
C MET A 454 -10.45 -32.60 -7.84
N ARG A 455 -9.65 -32.07 -6.90
CA ARG A 455 -9.34 -30.62 -6.81
C ARG A 455 -8.74 -30.07 -8.10
N ARG A 456 -7.95 -30.88 -8.81
CA ARG A 456 -7.35 -30.53 -10.09
C ARG A 456 -8.27 -30.81 -11.27
N ARG A 457 -9.01 -31.93 -11.24
CA ARG A 457 -9.93 -32.28 -12.33
C ARG A 457 -11.20 -31.43 -12.37
N HIS A 458 -11.46 -30.56 -11.40
CA HIS A 458 -12.46 -29.48 -11.54
C HIS A 458 -11.97 -28.26 -12.33
N ILE A 459 -10.73 -28.32 -12.83
CA ILE A 459 -10.08 -27.26 -13.60
C ILE A 459 -9.53 -27.87 -14.89
N MET A 460 -9.91 -27.30 -16.03
CA MET A 460 -9.36 -27.65 -17.33
C MET A 460 -8.48 -26.51 -17.85
N GLU A 461 -7.26 -26.87 -18.24
CA GLU A 461 -6.29 -25.94 -18.82
C GLU A 461 -6.35 -25.98 -20.35
N ILE A 462 -6.48 -24.81 -20.96
CA ILE A 462 -6.43 -24.63 -22.43
C ILE A 462 -5.32 -23.63 -22.75
N HIS A 463 -4.37 -24.04 -23.60
CA HIS A 463 -3.27 -23.19 -24.03
C HIS A 463 -3.43 -22.73 -25.46
N ARG A 464 -3.38 -21.40 -25.68
CA ARG A 464 -3.39 -20.77 -27.00
C ARG A 464 -2.18 -19.85 -27.11
N GLY A 465 -1.05 -20.39 -27.57
CA GLY A 465 0.22 -19.69 -27.60
C GLY A 465 0.72 -19.37 -26.18
N ASN A 466 0.85 -18.08 -25.86
CA ASN A 466 1.20 -17.62 -24.51
C ASN A 466 -0.03 -17.31 -23.63
N GLN A 467 -1.25 -17.41 -24.18
CA GLN A 467 -2.47 -17.27 -23.40
C GLN A 467 -2.84 -18.63 -22.80
N ILE A 468 -3.21 -18.63 -21.52
CA ILE A 468 -3.80 -19.78 -20.84
C ILE A 468 -5.21 -19.42 -20.40
N GLU A 469 -6.12 -20.39 -20.52
CA GLU A 469 -7.50 -20.33 -20.04
C GLU A 469 -7.72 -21.49 -19.06
N PHE A 470 -8.22 -21.18 -17.87
CA PHE A 470 -8.68 -22.13 -16.86
C PHE A 470 -10.20 -22.15 -16.89
N LYS A 471 -10.79 -23.24 -17.39
CA LYS A 471 -12.21 -23.51 -17.24
C LYS A 471 -12.43 -24.21 -15.91
N ILE A 472 -13.30 -23.66 -15.07
CA ILE A 472 -13.57 -24.19 -13.73
C ILE A 472 -15.02 -24.60 -13.65
N HIS A 473 -15.26 -25.82 -13.19
CA HIS A 473 -16.58 -26.37 -12.91
C HIS A 473 -16.67 -26.69 -11.41
N LEU A 474 -17.50 -25.95 -10.67
CA LEU A 474 -17.61 -26.13 -9.23
C LEU A 474 -18.41 -27.40 -8.90
N PRO A 475 -17.94 -28.24 -7.96
CA PRO A 475 -18.62 -29.48 -7.58
C PRO A 475 -19.97 -29.23 -6.90
N HIS A 476 -20.14 -28.09 -6.24
CA HIS A 476 -21.35 -27.70 -5.55
C HIS A 476 -21.41 -26.19 -5.32
N ALA A 477 -22.51 -25.70 -4.75
CA ALA A 477 -22.64 -24.35 -4.24
C ALA A 477 -21.69 -24.06 -3.08
N GLY A 478 -21.24 -22.83 -2.94
CA GLY A 478 -20.44 -22.37 -1.81
C GLY A 478 -19.28 -21.48 -2.26
N LYS A 479 -18.24 -21.44 -1.43
CA LYS A 479 -17.03 -20.67 -1.69
C LYS A 479 -15.84 -21.60 -1.91
N PHE A 480 -15.07 -21.28 -2.92
CA PHE A 480 -13.90 -22.03 -3.33
C PHE A 480 -12.70 -21.11 -3.47
N VAL A 481 -11.52 -21.62 -3.12
CA VAL A 481 -10.24 -20.94 -3.32
C VAL A 481 -9.55 -21.60 -4.50
N LEU A 482 -9.44 -20.87 -5.60
CA LEU A 482 -8.59 -21.29 -6.71
C LEU A 482 -7.17 -20.83 -6.41
N ARG A 483 -6.29 -21.77 -6.09
CA ARG A 483 -4.85 -21.52 -5.87
C ARG A 483 -4.08 -21.74 -7.16
N LEU A 484 -3.19 -20.81 -7.48
CA LEU A 484 -2.28 -20.90 -8.63
C LEU A 484 -0.85 -21.03 -8.13
N PHE A 485 -0.22 -22.14 -8.49
CA PHE A 485 1.19 -22.40 -8.22
C PHE A 485 1.98 -22.34 -9.53
N ALA A 486 3.24 -21.91 -9.48
CA ALA A 486 4.09 -21.86 -10.66
C ALA A 486 5.55 -22.20 -10.37
N LYS A 487 6.24 -22.64 -11.40
CA LYS A 487 7.69 -22.80 -11.45
C LYS A 487 8.22 -22.48 -12.85
N LYS A 488 9.54 -22.34 -12.99
CA LYS A 488 10.16 -22.29 -14.33
C LYS A 488 10.09 -23.67 -14.97
N LYS A 489 9.89 -23.78 -16.29
CA LYS A 489 9.84 -25.12 -16.93
C LYS A 489 11.19 -25.81 -16.89
N SER A 490 12.27 -25.04 -16.92
CA SER A 490 13.64 -25.55 -16.75
C SER A 490 13.95 -26.04 -15.34
N ASP A 491 13.11 -25.72 -14.34
CA ASP A 491 13.38 -26.02 -12.93
C ASP A 491 12.82 -27.42 -12.56
N PRO A 492 13.67 -28.37 -12.13
CA PRO A 492 13.22 -29.67 -11.66
C PRO A 492 12.48 -29.60 -10.31
N GLY A 493 12.57 -28.48 -9.59
CA GLY A 493 11.98 -28.28 -8.27
C GLY A 493 10.45 -28.29 -8.22
N ASN A 494 9.94 -28.06 -6.99
CA ASN A 494 8.50 -28.03 -6.70
C ASN A 494 7.83 -26.73 -7.17
N TYR A 495 6.52 -26.80 -7.38
CA TYR A 495 5.71 -25.63 -7.68
C TYR A 495 5.60 -24.72 -6.45
N ASN A 496 5.77 -23.42 -6.64
CA ASN A 496 5.65 -22.42 -5.58
C ASN A 496 4.29 -21.73 -5.66
N TYR A 497 3.68 -21.46 -4.51
CA TYR A 497 2.44 -20.69 -4.44
C TYR A 497 2.66 -19.28 -4.99
N ILE A 498 1.75 -18.80 -5.85
CA ILE A 498 1.81 -17.45 -6.41
C ILE A 498 0.70 -16.57 -5.85
N PHE A 499 -0.56 -16.98 -6.02
CA PHE A 499 -1.75 -16.24 -5.55
C PHE A 499 -3.01 -17.10 -5.60
N ASN A 500 -4.14 -16.55 -5.15
CA ASN A 500 -5.45 -17.20 -5.24
C ASN A 500 -6.59 -16.24 -5.62
N TYR A 501 -7.66 -16.80 -6.21
CA TYR A 501 -8.98 -16.17 -6.29
C TYR A 501 -9.95 -16.80 -5.29
N LEU A 502 -10.94 -16.02 -4.87
CA LEU A 502 -12.14 -16.52 -4.20
C LEU A 502 -13.27 -16.65 -5.23
N ILE A 503 -13.80 -17.85 -5.42
CA ILE A 503 -14.95 -18.09 -6.30
C ILE A 503 -16.18 -18.34 -5.44
N SER A 504 -17.27 -17.62 -5.69
CA SER A 504 -18.52 -17.71 -4.92
C SER A 504 -19.68 -18.12 -5.82
N CYS A 505 -20.38 -19.18 -5.39
CA CYS A 505 -21.54 -19.73 -6.07
C CYS A 505 -22.71 -19.93 -5.10
N PRO A 506 -23.74 -19.08 -5.10
CA PRO A 506 -24.85 -19.19 -4.16
C PRO A 506 -25.87 -20.29 -4.54
N ASN A 507 -25.90 -20.72 -5.80
CA ASN A 507 -26.94 -21.63 -6.30
C ASN A 507 -26.71 -23.09 -5.85
N THR A 508 -27.57 -23.59 -4.96
CA THR A 508 -27.55 -24.95 -4.39
C THR A 508 -27.82 -26.07 -5.39
N GLU A 509 -28.32 -25.76 -6.59
CA GLU A 509 -28.56 -26.74 -7.66
C GLU A 509 -27.28 -27.13 -8.41
N VAL A 510 -26.21 -26.33 -8.26
CA VAL A 510 -24.93 -26.59 -8.93
C VAL A 510 -24.34 -27.91 -8.46
N LYS A 511 -24.08 -28.81 -9.41
CA LYS A 511 -23.42 -30.11 -9.21
C LYS A 511 -22.66 -30.51 -10.48
N TRP A 512 -21.52 -29.88 -10.75
CA TRP A 512 -20.75 -30.25 -11.93
C TRP A 512 -19.83 -31.45 -11.65
N PRO A 513 -19.76 -32.43 -12.56
CA PRO A 513 -18.74 -33.46 -12.50
C PRO A 513 -17.36 -32.87 -12.78
N VAL A 514 -16.33 -33.60 -12.37
CA VAL A 514 -14.95 -33.36 -12.80
C VAL A 514 -14.82 -33.45 -14.33
N PHE A 515 -13.82 -32.78 -14.89
CA PHE A 515 -13.35 -32.98 -16.25
C PHE A 515 -12.75 -34.39 -16.42
N PRO A 516 -12.65 -34.91 -17.66
CA PRO A 516 -12.01 -36.20 -17.92
C PRO A 516 -10.56 -36.25 -17.46
N GLU A 517 -10.09 -37.45 -17.14
CA GLU A 517 -8.71 -37.68 -16.74
C GLU A 517 -7.77 -37.61 -17.96
N ASN A 518 -6.70 -36.82 -17.83
CA ASN A 518 -5.67 -36.70 -18.86
C ASN A 518 -4.59 -37.77 -18.68
N TYR A 519 -4.31 -38.53 -19.73
CA TYR A 519 -3.13 -39.41 -19.75
C TYR A 519 -1.85 -38.61 -20.00
N ARG A 520 -0.69 -39.25 -19.78
CA ARG A 520 0.64 -38.66 -20.00
C ARG A 520 0.85 -38.09 -21.40
N ASN A 521 0.14 -38.63 -22.40
CA ASN A 521 0.27 -38.23 -23.81
C ASN A 521 -0.66 -37.05 -24.18
N TRP A 522 -1.40 -36.47 -23.23
CA TRP A 522 -2.18 -35.26 -23.47
C TRP A 522 -1.24 -34.08 -23.73
N ALA A 523 -1.17 -33.63 -25.00
CA ALA A 523 -0.33 -32.51 -25.38
C ALA A 523 -0.99 -31.18 -25.00
N LYS A 524 -0.18 -30.20 -24.56
CA LYS A 524 -0.67 -28.86 -24.19
C LYS A 524 -1.36 -28.11 -25.33
N SER A 525 -1.10 -28.48 -26.58
CA SER A 525 -1.75 -27.90 -27.76
C SER A 525 -3.12 -28.51 -28.07
N TYR A 526 -3.55 -29.55 -27.34
CA TYR A 526 -4.85 -30.17 -27.54
C TYR A 526 -5.94 -29.39 -26.80
N GLU A 527 -7.12 -29.34 -27.39
CA GLU A 527 -8.29 -28.68 -26.82
C GLU A 527 -9.48 -29.64 -26.84
N LEU A 528 -10.10 -29.86 -25.68
CA LEU A 528 -11.35 -30.62 -25.57
C LEU A 528 -12.52 -29.64 -25.62
N LEU A 529 -13.44 -29.84 -26.56
CA LEU A 529 -14.66 -29.06 -26.67
C LEU A 529 -15.84 -29.82 -26.08
N GLU A 530 -16.02 -31.09 -26.48
CA GLU A 530 -17.10 -31.95 -26.01
C GLU A 530 -16.66 -33.43 -25.97
N PRO A 531 -17.17 -34.24 -25.03
CA PRO A 531 -17.91 -33.84 -23.82
C PRO A 531 -16.95 -33.31 -22.74
N LEU A 532 -17.35 -32.26 -22.01
CA LEU A 532 -16.51 -31.70 -20.92
C LEU A 532 -16.67 -32.47 -19.60
N ALA A 533 -17.80 -33.14 -19.39
CA ALA A 533 -18.03 -33.94 -18.20
C ALA A 533 -17.20 -35.23 -18.28
N GLY A 534 -16.36 -35.46 -17.27
CA GLY A 534 -15.59 -36.70 -17.11
C GLY A 534 -16.45 -37.90 -16.73
N LEU A 535 -17.67 -37.66 -16.25
CA LEU A 535 -18.71 -38.67 -16.04
C LEU A 535 -19.73 -38.60 -17.17
N LEU A 536 -19.85 -39.68 -17.95
CA LEU A 536 -20.76 -39.79 -19.09
C LEU A 536 -22.01 -40.58 -18.70
N PRO A 537 -23.19 -40.22 -19.22
CA PRO A 537 -24.41 -40.97 -18.93
C PRO A 537 -24.36 -42.36 -19.56
N ALA A 538 -24.90 -43.35 -18.85
CA ALA A 538 -25.00 -44.72 -19.33
C ALA A 538 -25.99 -44.86 -20.49
N ASN A 539 -25.74 -45.80 -21.39
CA ASN A 539 -26.65 -46.18 -22.48
C ASN A 539 -27.03 -45.03 -23.42
N ARG A 540 -26.08 -44.15 -23.74
CA ARG A 540 -26.28 -43.02 -24.67
C ARG A 540 -25.21 -42.97 -25.75
N ASN A 541 -25.57 -42.36 -26.87
CA ASN A 541 -24.62 -41.95 -27.89
C ASN A 541 -24.06 -40.58 -27.50
N ILE A 542 -22.76 -40.53 -27.24
CA ILE A 542 -22.05 -39.32 -26.81
C ILE A 542 -21.21 -38.79 -27.95
N GLN A 543 -21.38 -37.51 -28.27
CA GLN A 543 -20.58 -36.81 -29.26
C GLN A 543 -19.26 -36.35 -28.64
N PHE A 544 -18.18 -36.57 -29.37
CA PHE A 544 -16.84 -36.13 -29.05
C PHE A 544 -16.40 -35.09 -30.08
N LYS A 545 -15.84 -33.98 -29.60
CA LYS A 545 -15.28 -32.90 -30.41
C LYS A 545 -13.99 -32.42 -29.77
N LEU A 546 -12.87 -32.64 -30.46
CA LEU A 546 -11.53 -32.29 -29.98
C LEU A 546 -10.75 -31.54 -31.05
N LYS A 547 -9.87 -30.64 -30.65
CA LYS A 547 -8.85 -30.07 -31.54
C LYS A 547 -7.51 -30.72 -31.22
N LEU A 548 -7.02 -31.55 -32.13
CA LEU A 548 -5.79 -32.31 -31.98
C LEU A 548 -4.83 -31.92 -33.11
N HIS A 549 -3.55 -31.73 -32.76
CA HIS A 549 -2.51 -31.31 -33.70
C HIS A 549 -1.53 -32.47 -33.94
N SER A 550 -1.04 -32.61 -35.18
CA SER A 550 -0.05 -33.65 -35.56
C SER A 550 -0.52 -35.10 -35.37
N ILE A 551 -1.84 -35.33 -35.44
CA ILE A 551 -2.47 -36.65 -35.32
C ILE A 551 -2.90 -37.17 -36.69
N ALA A 552 -2.61 -38.45 -36.96
CA ALA A 552 -3.00 -39.16 -38.18
C ALA A 552 -4.41 -39.74 -38.06
N LYS A 553 -4.73 -40.32 -36.90
CA LYS A 553 -6.03 -40.94 -36.62
C LYS A 553 -6.39 -40.75 -35.15
N ALA A 554 -7.67 -40.54 -34.88
CA ALA A 554 -8.21 -40.48 -33.52
C ALA A 554 -9.44 -41.38 -33.39
N PHE A 555 -9.59 -42.01 -32.23
CA PHE A 555 -10.63 -42.98 -31.93
C PHE A 555 -11.15 -42.79 -30.50
N VAL A 556 -12.39 -43.21 -30.28
CA VAL A 556 -12.99 -43.36 -28.97
C VAL A 556 -13.21 -44.84 -28.71
N LYS A 557 -12.64 -45.36 -27.63
CA LYS A 557 -12.73 -46.75 -27.19
C LYS A 557 -13.73 -46.85 -26.04
N GLY A 558 -14.92 -47.36 -26.34
CA GLY A 558 -15.83 -47.92 -25.35
C GLY A 558 -15.76 -49.44 -25.43
N LYS A 559 -16.93 -50.11 -25.42
CA LYS A 559 -17.07 -51.53 -25.78
C LYS A 559 -16.52 -51.76 -27.19
N ASP A 560 -17.01 -50.97 -28.13
CA ASP A 560 -16.53 -50.91 -29.51
C ASP A 560 -15.63 -49.68 -29.73
N THR A 561 -14.83 -49.71 -30.80
CA THR A 561 -13.93 -48.61 -31.14
C THR A 561 -14.56 -47.77 -32.24
N SER A 562 -14.85 -46.51 -31.94
CA SER A 562 -15.50 -45.58 -32.88
C SER A 562 -14.47 -44.58 -33.42
N PRO A 563 -14.35 -44.39 -34.76
CA PRO A 563 -13.42 -43.42 -35.33
C PRO A 563 -13.92 -41.98 -35.13
N LEU A 564 -12.98 -41.06 -34.91
CA LEU A 564 -13.21 -39.62 -35.03
C LEU A 564 -12.76 -39.16 -36.43
N THR A 565 -13.55 -38.28 -37.05
CA THR A 565 -13.29 -37.75 -38.39
C THR A 565 -12.79 -36.30 -38.28
N LEU A 566 -11.73 -35.98 -39.01
CA LEU A 566 -11.22 -34.62 -39.10
C LEU A 566 -12.13 -33.77 -40.00
N THR A 567 -12.73 -32.73 -39.43
CA THR A 567 -13.57 -31.75 -40.13
C THR A 567 -12.71 -30.70 -40.83
N LYS A 568 -13.32 -29.97 -41.77
CA LYS A 568 -12.66 -28.89 -42.52
C LYS A 568 -12.15 -27.75 -41.62
N ASP A 569 -12.81 -27.54 -40.49
CA ASP A 569 -12.45 -26.51 -39.51
C ASP A 569 -11.34 -26.98 -38.53
N GLY A 570 -10.80 -28.19 -38.74
CA GLY A 570 -9.69 -28.74 -37.96
C GLY A 570 -10.09 -29.41 -36.65
N TYR A 571 -11.35 -29.85 -36.50
CA TYR A 571 -11.82 -30.58 -35.33
C TYR A 571 -11.96 -32.07 -35.63
N TRP A 572 -11.63 -32.93 -34.66
CA TRP A 572 -11.90 -34.35 -34.68
C TRP A 572 -13.26 -34.60 -34.04
N GLU A 573 -14.22 -35.08 -34.83
CA GLU A 573 -15.61 -35.28 -34.41
C GLU A 573 -16.09 -36.71 -34.64
N GLY A 574 -16.91 -37.23 -33.73
CA GLY A 574 -17.52 -38.55 -33.86
C GLY A 574 -18.34 -38.90 -32.63
N THR A 575 -18.99 -40.06 -32.67
CA THR A 575 -19.93 -40.49 -31.64
C THR A 575 -19.53 -41.86 -31.10
N CYS A 576 -19.62 -42.04 -29.78
CA CYS A 576 -19.41 -43.33 -29.12
C CYS A 576 -20.64 -43.70 -28.30
N ASN A 577 -21.05 -44.97 -28.37
CA ASN A 577 -22.13 -45.50 -27.54
C ASN A 577 -21.57 -45.97 -26.18
N THR A 578 -22.21 -45.56 -25.08
CA THR A 578 -21.79 -45.89 -23.70
C THR A 578 -22.47 -47.14 -23.13
N SER A 579 -23.29 -47.86 -23.91
CA SER A 579 -23.96 -49.09 -23.44
C SER A 579 -22.96 -50.18 -23.06
N GLY A 580 -23.12 -50.70 -21.84
CA GLY A 580 -22.24 -51.73 -21.28
C GLY A 580 -20.79 -51.29 -21.03
N CYS A 581 -20.51 -49.98 -21.07
CA CYS A 581 -19.19 -49.42 -20.76
C CYS A 581 -19.14 -48.99 -19.29
N THR A 582 -18.03 -49.26 -18.61
CA THR A 582 -17.70 -48.66 -17.31
C THR A 582 -16.77 -47.45 -17.46
N GLU A 583 -15.96 -47.45 -18.52
CA GLU A 583 -15.06 -46.36 -18.90
C GLU A 583 -15.04 -46.20 -20.42
N VAL A 584 -14.71 -44.98 -20.87
CA VAL A 584 -14.51 -44.64 -22.29
C VAL A 584 -13.20 -43.88 -22.41
N CYS A 585 -12.33 -44.28 -23.34
CA CYS A 585 -11.02 -43.66 -23.52
C CYS A 585 -10.84 -43.09 -24.93
N VAL A 586 -10.18 -41.94 -25.05
CA VAL A 586 -9.80 -41.38 -26.36
C VAL A 586 -8.37 -41.81 -26.68
N MET A 587 -8.18 -42.37 -27.87
CA MET A 587 -6.90 -42.85 -28.38
C MET A 587 -6.51 -42.08 -29.64
N VAL A 588 -5.21 -41.83 -29.80
CA VAL A 588 -4.66 -41.17 -30.99
C VAL A 588 -3.48 -41.95 -31.54
N GLN A 589 -3.27 -41.79 -32.84
CA GLN A 589 -2.07 -42.23 -33.55
C GLN A 589 -1.37 -40.99 -34.11
N GLU A 590 -0.13 -40.76 -33.71
CA GLU A 590 0.68 -39.63 -34.19
C GLU A 590 1.14 -39.85 -35.64
N ASN A 591 1.34 -38.78 -36.39
CA ASN A 591 1.84 -38.86 -37.78
C ASN A 591 3.20 -39.58 -37.90
N ALA A 592 4.03 -39.54 -36.85
CA ALA A 592 5.39 -40.08 -36.85
C ALA A 592 5.51 -41.49 -36.26
N ASN A 593 4.44 -42.07 -35.70
CA ASN A 593 4.52 -43.33 -34.96
C ASN A 593 3.29 -44.23 -35.22
N LEU A 594 3.50 -45.53 -35.39
CA LEU A 594 2.42 -46.49 -35.67
C LEU A 594 1.66 -46.98 -34.42
N LYS A 595 2.09 -46.57 -33.22
CA LYS A 595 1.47 -46.99 -31.95
C LYS A 595 0.33 -46.06 -31.53
N PHE A 596 -0.76 -46.67 -31.05
CA PHE A 596 -1.86 -45.96 -30.41
C PHE A 596 -1.50 -45.54 -28.99
N SER A 597 -1.88 -44.33 -28.63
CA SER A 597 -1.68 -43.76 -27.30
C SER A 597 -3.01 -43.25 -26.74
N TYR A 598 -3.30 -43.58 -25.48
CA TYR A 598 -4.43 -43.03 -24.75
C TYR A 598 -4.13 -41.57 -24.35
N ILE A 599 -5.12 -40.68 -24.50
CA ILE A 599 -4.99 -39.25 -24.19
C ILE A 599 -6.03 -38.75 -23.17
N LEU A 600 -7.24 -39.30 -23.18
CA LEU A 600 -8.31 -38.98 -22.21
C LEU A 600 -8.99 -40.24 -21.72
N LYS A 601 -9.49 -40.19 -20.48
CA LYS A 601 -10.36 -41.20 -19.87
C LYS A 601 -11.60 -40.54 -19.27
N TYR A 602 -12.73 -41.19 -19.49
CA TYR A 602 -14.05 -40.86 -18.96
C TYR A 602 -14.58 -42.06 -18.18
N GLU A 603 -15.29 -41.78 -17.10
CA GLU A 603 -16.11 -42.75 -16.38
C GLU A 603 -17.52 -42.74 -16.95
N VAL A 604 -18.21 -43.88 -16.89
CA VAL A 604 -19.62 -43.99 -17.29
C VAL A 604 -20.45 -44.27 -16.05
N GLU A 605 -21.60 -43.60 -15.92
CA GLU A 605 -22.55 -43.83 -14.83
C GLU A 605 -22.87 -45.33 -14.67
N THR A 606 -22.96 -45.79 -13.44
CA THR A 606 -23.41 -47.17 -13.16
C THR A 606 -24.85 -47.33 -13.61
N GLN A 607 -25.13 -48.41 -14.34
CA GLN A 607 -26.43 -48.72 -14.95
C GLN A 607 -27.55 -48.92 -13.92
#